data_AF-A0A7X7WRX5-F1
#
_entry.id   AF-A0A7X7WRX5-F1
#
_cell.length_a   1.000
_cell.length_b   1.000
_cell.length_c   1.000
_cell.angle_alpha   90.00
_cell.angle_beta   90.00
_cell.angle_gamma   90.00
#
_symmetry.space_group_name_H-M   'P 1'
#
loop_
_entity.id
_entity.type
_entity.pdbx_description
1 polymer ?
#
loop_
_entity_poly.entity_id
_entity_poly.type
_entity_poly.pdbx_seq_one_letter_code
_entity_poly.pdbx_strand_id
1 'polypeptide(L)'
;MGLYSGGTAVARGVYWNPVDGQEVHILTHGVLPGDASRRYLKMTAAGLLVVAPVFGLIFLLFLPLFGIGMIGILCVVPMVSGLASVTMTAVRLASGLAGTGWRASRSHLDGKGRRPVSRKKMD
;
A
#
# COMPACT_ATOMS: atom_id res chain seq x y z
N MET A 1 -31.04 -7.93 18.65
CA MET A 1 -29.84 -8.79 18.48
C MET A 1 -29.51 -9.36 19.85
N GLY A 2 -29.59 -10.68 20.02
CA GLY A 2 -29.25 -11.33 21.29
C GLY A 2 -27.89 -12.00 21.19
N LEU A 3 -27.04 -11.85 22.21
CA LEU A 3 -25.88 -12.72 22.40
C LEU A 3 -26.36 -14.03 23.05
N TYR A 4 -25.95 -15.15 22.48
CA TYR A 4 -26.24 -16.49 22.97
C TYR A 4 -24.95 -17.18 23.37
N SER A 5 -24.97 -17.91 24.48
CA SER A 5 -23.81 -18.66 24.97
C SER A 5 -23.79 -20.06 24.36
N GLY A 6 -22.60 -20.62 24.12
CA GLY A 6 -22.43 -22.02 23.74
C GLY A 6 -23.09 -22.96 24.76
N GLY A 7 -23.65 -24.07 24.29
CA GLY A 7 -24.36 -25.03 25.13
C GLY A 7 -25.81 -24.66 25.44
N THR A 8 -26.31 -23.50 25.00
CA THR A 8 -27.73 -23.15 25.14
C THR A 8 -28.58 -23.69 24.00
N ALA A 9 -29.81 -24.14 24.32
CA ALA A 9 -30.79 -24.51 23.31
C ALA A 9 -31.37 -23.24 22.68
N VAL A 10 -31.30 -23.13 21.35
CA VAL A 10 -31.81 -21.98 20.62
C VAL A 10 -32.75 -22.36 19.50
N ALA A 11 -33.63 -21.42 19.17
CA ALA A 11 -34.55 -21.53 18.05
C ALA A 11 -33.83 -21.36 16.70
N ARG A 12 -34.49 -21.80 15.62
CA ARG A 12 -34.08 -21.63 14.23
C ARG A 12 -33.40 -20.27 13.94
N GLY A 13 -32.28 -20.32 13.22
CA GLY A 13 -31.53 -19.15 12.82
C GLY A 13 -30.06 -19.45 12.51
N VAL A 14 -29.39 -18.43 12.01
CA VAL A 14 -27.94 -18.45 11.75
C VAL A 14 -27.24 -17.83 12.94
N TYR A 15 -26.32 -18.57 13.53
CA TYR A 15 -25.54 -18.13 14.68
C TYR A 15 -24.08 -18.06 14.27
N TRP A 16 -23.47 -16.89 14.45
CA TRP A 16 -22.09 -16.64 14.07
C TRP A 16 -21.26 -16.28 15.29
N ASN A 17 -20.12 -16.93 15.47
CA ASN A 17 -19.16 -16.60 16.51
C ASN A 17 -18.08 -15.67 15.92
N PRO A 18 -18.00 -14.38 16.32
CA PRO A 18 -17.02 -13.44 15.78
C PRO A 18 -15.58 -13.71 16.25
N VAL A 19 -15.38 -14.54 17.29
CA VAL A 19 -14.05 -14.89 17.82
C VAL A 19 -13.45 -16.06 17.06
N ASP A 20 -14.22 -17.14 16.91
CA ASP A 20 -13.76 -18.36 16.22
C ASP A 20 -14.05 -18.34 14.71
N GLY A 21 -14.84 -17.38 14.23
CA GLY A 21 -15.32 -17.30 12.84
C GLY A 21 -16.31 -18.40 12.45
N GLN A 22 -16.74 -19.26 13.39
CA GLN A 22 -17.63 -20.37 13.10
C GLN A 22 -19.07 -19.92 12.87
N GLU A 23 -19.66 -20.42 11.78
CA GLU A 23 -21.07 -20.27 11.46
C GLU A 23 -21.82 -21.57 11.75
N VAL A 24 -22.92 -21.47 12.47
CA VAL A 24 -23.78 -22.61 12.82
C VAL A 24 -25.19 -22.32 12.34
N HIS A 25 -25.68 -23.19 11.45
CA HIS A 25 -27.02 -23.12 10.88
C HIS A 25 -27.95 -24.08 11.63
N ILE A 26 -28.95 -23.55 12.34
CA ILE A 26 -29.95 -24.36 13.05
C ILE A 26 -31.28 -24.30 12.28
N LEU A 27 -31.71 -25.46 11.76
CA LEU A 27 -32.89 -25.60 10.90
C LEU A 27 -34.22 -25.56 11.66
N THR A 28 -34.27 -26.18 12.86
CA THR A 28 -35.52 -26.30 13.64
C THR A 28 -35.29 -25.90 15.10
N HIS A 29 -34.65 -26.77 15.88
CA HIS A 29 -34.19 -26.53 17.25
C HIS A 29 -32.88 -27.27 17.44
N GLY A 30 -31.94 -26.68 18.18
CA GLY A 30 -30.65 -27.31 18.42
C GLY A 30 -29.88 -26.59 19.52
N VAL A 31 -28.84 -27.26 20.00
CA VAL A 31 -27.91 -26.72 21.00
C VAL A 31 -26.72 -26.12 20.27
N LEU A 32 -26.33 -24.89 20.65
CA LEU A 32 -25.11 -24.31 20.09
C LEU A 32 -23.88 -25.11 20.54
N PRO A 33 -22.96 -25.46 19.62
CA PRO A 33 -21.76 -26.21 19.97
C PRO A 33 -20.83 -25.39 20.89
N GLY A 34 -20.16 -26.08 21.80
CA GLY A 34 -19.19 -25.49 22.74
C GLY A 34 -19.77 -25.13 24.12
N ASP A 35 -18.93 -24.53 24.96
CA ASP A 35 -19.24 -24.18 26.35
C ASP A 35 -19.77 -22.75 26.49
N ALA A 36 -20.23 -22.41 27.70
CA ALA A 36 -20.70 -21.08 28.08
C ALA A 36 -19.67 -19.95 27.86
N SER A 37 -18.39 -20.29 27.67
CA SER A 37 -17.34 -19.34 27.32
C SER A 37 -17.41 -18.86 25.87
N ARG A 38 -18.05 -19.62 24.95
CA ARG A 38 -18.24 -19.22 23.56
C ARG A 38 -19.48 -18.37 23.42
N ARG A 39 -19.38 -17.26 22.67
CA ARG A 39 -20.49 -16.35 22.42
C ARG A 39 -20.83 -16.36 20.93
N TYR A 40 -22.11 -16.54 20.66
CA TYR A 40 -22.68 -16.58 19.34
C TYR A 40 -23.65 -15.42 19.16
N LEU A 41 -23.50 -14.73 18.04
CA LEU A 41 -24.38 -13.66 17.62
C LEU A 41 -25.43 -14.22 16.67
N LYS A 42 -26.71 -14.01 16.96
CA LYS A 42 -27.77 -14.39 16.02
C LYS A 42 -27.78 -13.42 14.84
N MET A 43 -27.33 -13.90 13.68
CA MET A 43 -27.49 -13.19 12.42
C MET A 43 -28.96 -13.29 11.98
N THR A 44 -29.64 -12.15 12.02
CA THR A 44 -31.00 -12.03 11.48
C THR A 44 -30.89 -11.54 10.04
N ALA A 45 -31.74 -12.02 9.14
CA ALA A 45 -31.76 -11.58 7.74
C ALA A 45 -31.87 -10.04 7.62
N ALA A 46 -32.64 -9.40 8.49
CA ALA A 46 -32.73 -7.94 8.58
C ALA A 46 -31.38 -7.28 8.93
N GLY A 47 -30.58 -7.90 9.81
CA GLY A 47 -29.25 -7.41 10.13
C GLY A 47 -28.33 -7.45 8.91
N LEU A 48 -28.38 -8.52 8.13
CA LEU A 48 -27.60 -8.64 6.89
C LEU A 48 -28.01 -7.58 5.85
N LEU A 49 -29.30 -7.26 5.78
CA LEU A 49 -29.85 -6.25 4.88
C LEU A 49 -29.40 -4.83 5.24
N VAL A 50 -29.19 -4.54 6.53
CA VAL A 50 -28.64 -3.25 6.99
C VAL A 50 -27.12 -3.18 6.84
N VAL A 51 -26.43 -4.31 7.00
CA VAL A 51 -24.97 -4.41 6.88
C VAL A 51 -24.49 -3.98 5.49
N ALA A 52 -25.18 -4.38 4.42
CA ALA A 52 -24.79 -4.03 3.04
C ALA A 52 -24.76 -2.50 2.78
N PRO A 53 -25.83 -1.73 3.07
CA PRO A 53 -25.80 -0.26 2.99
C PRO A 53 -24.75 0.38 3.89
N VAL A 54 -24.55 -0.12 5.11
CA VAL A 54 -23.55 0.42 6.05
C VAL A 54 -22.15 0.26 5.48
N PHE A 55 -21.79 -0.91 4.98
CA PHE A 55 -20.50 -1.12 4.32
C PHE A 55 -20.35 -0.27 3.05
N GLY A 56 -21.41 -0.11 2.26
CA GLY A 56 -21.41 0.79 1.11
C GLY A 56 -21.14 2.25 1.50
N LEU A 57 -21.75 2.72 2.60
CA LEU A 57 -21.57 4.09 3.09
C LEU A 57 -20.17 4.31 3.67
N ILE A 58 -19.65 3.34 4.43
CA ILE A 58 -18.26 3.33 4.88
C ILE A 58 -17.33 3.41 3.65
N PHE A 59 -17.55 2.57 2.64
CA PHE A 59 -16.74 2.60 1.43
C PHE A 59 -16.78 3.97 0.75
N LEU A 60 -17.96 4.58 0.65
CA LEU A 60 -18.14 5.92 0.05
C LEU A 60 -17.42 7.02 0.82
N LEU A 61 -17.32 6.92 2.15
CA LEU A 61 -16.57 7.86 2.99
C LEU A 61 -15.06 7.64 2.89
N PHE A 62 -14.61 6.39 2.84
CA PHE A 62 -13.20 6.07 2.76
C PHE A 62 -12.61 6.31 1.36
N LEU A 63 -13.40 6.16 0.30
CA LEU A 63 -12.95 6.37 -1.08
C LEU A 63 -12.31 7.75 -1.34
N PRO A 64 -12.92 8.89 -0.97
CA PRO A 64 -12.30 10.20 -1.16
C PRO A 64 -11.08 10.40 -0.24
N LEU A 65 -11.08 9.83 0.96
CA LEU A 65 -9.92 9.88 1.86
C LEU A 65 -8.72 9.15 1.26
N PHE A 66 -8.93 7.95 0.71
CA PHE A 66 -7.88 7.21 0.01
C PHE A 66 -7.44 7.92 -1.27
N GLY A 67 -8.36 8.50 -2.04
CA GLY A 67 -8.03 9.25 -3.25
C GLY A 67 -7.17 10.48 -2.97
N ILE A 68 -7.59 11.33 -2.03
CA ILE A 68 -6.84 12.55 -1.65
C ILE A 68 -5.52 12.17 -1.00
N GLY A 69 -5.52 11.17 -0.10
CA GLY A 69 -4.31 10.67 0.54
C GLY A 69 -3.29 10.15 -0.47
N MET A 70 -3.74 9.37 -1.47
CA MET A 70 -2.87 8.86 -2.52
C MET A 70 -2.28 9.98 -3.38
N ILE A 71 -3.09 10.96 -3.80
CA ILE A 71 -2.61 12.13 -4.55
C ILE A 71 -1.61 12.93 -3.72
N GLY A 72 -1.90 13.16 -2.43
CA GLY A 72 -1.02 13.87 -1.51
C GLY A 72 0.34 13.20 -1.38
N ILE A 73 0.38 11.88 -1.17
CA ILE A 73 1.62 11.10 -1.12
C ILE A 73 2.36 11.18 -2.46
N LEU A 74 1.63 11.06 -3.57
CA LEU A 74 2.21 11.11 -4.91
C LEU A 74 2.76 12.49 -5.28
N CYS A 75 2.29 13.58 -4.66
CA CYS A 75 2.86 14.91 -4.84
C CYS A 75 4.02 15.16 -3.87
N VAL A 76 3.87 14.80 -2.60
CA VAL A 76 4.84 15.12 -1.56
C VAL A 76 6.12 14.28 -1.69
N VAL A 77 5.99 12.96 -1.92
CA VAL A 77 7.15 12.05 -2.01
C VAL A 77 8.13 12.43 -3.14
N PRO A 78 7.71 12.66 -4.40
CA PRO A 78 8.64 13.07 -5.46
C PRO A 78 9.19 14.48 -5.23
N MET A 79 8.42 15.38 -4.60
CA MET A 79 8.88 16.73 -4.33
C MET A 79 9.97 16.76 -3.25
N VAL A 80 9.79 15.97 -2.17
CA VAL A 80 10.80 15.82 -1.11
C VAL A 80 12.03 15.05 -1.61
N SER A 81 11.85 13.95 -2.34
CA SER A 81 12.97 13.17 -2.89
C SER A 81 13.74 13.93 -3.98
N GLY A 82 13.04 14.69 -4.83
CA GLY A 82 13.65 15.61 -5.79
C GLY A 82 14.49 16.68 -5.09
N LEU A 83 13.95 17.32 -4.05
CA LEU A 83 14.68 18.33 -3.28
C LEU A 83 15.89 17.72 -2.56
N ALA A 84 15.73 16.55 -1.95
CA ALA A 84 16.81 15.80 -1.30
C ALA A 84 17.95 15.50 -2.29
N SER A 85 17.62 15.09 -3.51
CA SER A 85 18.60 14.79 -4.56
C SER A 85 19.38 16.03 -5.00
N VAL A 86 18.74 17.21 -5.08
CA VAL A 86 19.39 18.48 -5.39
C VAL A 86 20.31 18.90 -4.26
N THR A 87 19.87 18.84 -3.01
CA THR A 87 20.73 19.13 -1.85
C THR A 87 21.92 18.18 -1.75
N MET A 88 21.74 16.87 -1.98
CA MET A 88 22.84 15.91 -1.96
C MET A 88 23.84 16.18 -3.10
N THR A 89 23.36 16.58 -4.28
CA THR A 89 24.23 16.93 -5.40
C THR A 89 24.99 18.24 -5.14
N ALA A 90 24.31 19.25 -4.59
CA ALA A 90 24.93 20.51 -4.19
C ALA A 90 25.95 20.32 -3.05
N VAL A 91 25.66 19.49 -2.05
CA VAL A 91 26.60 19.14 -0.97
C VAL A 91 27.79 18.36 -1.52
N ARG A 92 27.60 17.42 -2.46
CA ARG A 92 28.70 16.69 -3.11
C ARG A 92 29.58 17.59 -3.98
N LEU A 93 28.98 18.56 -4.66
CA LEU A 93 29.72 19.56 -5.43
C LEU A 93 30.45 20.53 -4.50
N ALA A 94 29.81 21.00 -3.44
CA ALA A 94 30.41 21.89 -2.44
C ALA A 94 31.50 21.19 -1.62
N SER A 95 31.33 19.90 -1.28
CA SER A 95 32.35 19.11 -0.59
C SER A 95 33.48 18.67 -1.53
N GLY A 96 33.17 18.45 -2.82
CA GLY A 96 34.17 18.30 -3.89
C GLY A 96 34.93 19.59 -4.22
N LEU A 97 34.39 20.75 -3.84
CA LEU A 97 35.05 22.06 -3.89
C LEU A 97 35.78 22.42 -2.58
N ALA A 98 35.31 21.91 -1.44
CA ALA A 98 35.99 22.02 -0.14
C ALA A 98 37.27 21.16 -0.06
N GLY A 99 37.36 20.12 -0.90
CA GLY A 99 38.63 19.50 -1.28
C GLY A 99 39.19 20.21 -2.51
N THR A 100 40.30 20.91 -2.34
CA THR A 100 41.07 21.60 -3.39
C THR A 100 41.40 20.70 -4.59
N GLY A 101 40.49 20.59 -5.56
CA GLY A 101 40.61 19.64 -6.66
C GLY A 101 39.78 20.03 -7.87
N TRP A 102 39.93 21.28 -8.33
CA TRP A 102 39.43 21.73 -9.63
C TRP A 102 39.93 20.81 -10.75
N ARG A 103 39.07 19.87 -11.18
CA ARG A 103 39.28 19.10 -12.41
C ARG A 103 38.38 19.68 -13.48
N ALA A 104 38.94 20.63 -14.23
CA ALA A 104 38.34 21.13 -15.46
C ALA A 104 37.90 19.94 -16.33
N SER A 105 36.61 19.89 -16.63
CA SER A 105 36.01 18.95 -17.55
C SER A 105 36.78 19.01 -18.88
N ARG A 106 37.59 18.00 -19.16
CA ARG A 106 38.17 17.82 -20.49
C ARG A 106 37.02 17.61 -21.45
N SER A 107 36.76 18.64 -22.22
CA SER A 107 35.96 18.63 -23.44
C SER A 107 36.30 17.39 -24.27
N HIS A 108 35.29 16.59 -24.56
CA HIS A 108 35.28 15.54 -25.58
C HIS A 108 35.34 16.13 -27.02
N LEU A 109 36.07 17.23 -27.18
CA LEU A 109 36.23 17.99 -28.42
C LEU A 109 37.72 18.19 -28.72
N ASP A 110 38.52 17.13 -28.60
CA ASP A 110 39.82 17.08 -29.29
C ASP A 110 39.61 16.41 -30.65
N GLY A 111 38.98 17.16 -31.55
CA GLY A 111 38.96 16.88 -32.97
C GLY A 111 40.38 17.04 -33.53
N LYS A 112 41.25 16.05 -33.32
CA LYS A 112 42.57 16.05 -33.94
C LYS A 112 42.50 15.43 -35.32
N GLY A 113 42.24 16.30 -36.29
CA GLY A 113 42.33 16.00 -37.70
C GLY A 113 43.75 15.61 -38.14
N ARG A 114 43.74 14.90 -39.28
CA ARG A 114 44.82 14.75 -40.27
C ARG A 114 46.02 13.90 -39.87
N ARG A 115 46.09 12.69 -40.45
CA ARG A 115 47.36 12.08 -40.85
C ARG A 115 47.51 12.17 -42.37
N PRO A 116 48.70 12.56 -42.87
CA PRO A 116 48.94 12.87 -44.27
C PRO A 116 49.03 11.61 -45.13
N VAL A 117 48.48 11.72 -46.33
CA VAL A 117 48.75 10.85 -47.48
C VAL A 117 50.24 10.93 -47.79
N SER A 118 50.96 9.82 -47.67
CA SER A 118 52.29 9.67 -48.26
C SER A 118 52.25 8.63 -49.37
N ARG A 119 52.76 9.04 -50.53
CA ARG A 119 52.66 8.43 -51.85
C ARG A 119 54.01 7.80 -52.20
N LYS A 120 53.98 6.56 -52.71
CA LYS A 120 54.92 5.87 -53.63
C LYS A 120 56.40 5.67 -53.25
N LYS A 121 56.82 4.39 -53.31
CA LYS A 121 57.76 3.76 -54.28
C LYS A 121 57.57 2.24 -54.11
N MET A 122 57.10 1.43 -55.08
CA MET A 122 57.73 1.02 -56.34
C MET A 122 59.21 0.69 -56.17
N ASP A 123 59.46 -0.58 -55.82
CA ASP A 123 60.48 -1.46 -56.39
C ASP A 123 59.87 -2.87 -56.48
#